data_AF-A0A429IRC4-F1
#
_entry.id   AF-A0A429IRC4-F1
#
_cell.length_a   1.000
_cell.length_b   1.000
_cell.length_c   1.000
_cell.angle_alpha   90.00
_cell.angle_beta   90.00
_cell.angle_gamma   90.00
#
_symmetry.space_group_name_H-M   'P 1'
#
loop_
_entity.id
_entity.type
_entity.pdbx_description
1 polymer ?
#
loop_
_entity_poly.entity_id
_entity_poly.type
_entity_poly.pdbx_seq_one_letter_code
_entity_poly.pdbx_strand_id
1 'polypeptide(L)'
;MPRAVEYRVPTVSHHLRTTMRILRPVLTSLLTLVVGMPALPAYATPLSHTSQTSSSGRERIHRHLQDLTRSGAVGAQVQVTDQNGTWTARAGTARAGGSAPVPEGGRFRAGSATKMFTAVVVLQLAAEGRLSLDAPLNRYLPSDRPGSRAHHGTDASAAHQRPPRPRA
;
A
#
# COMPACT_ATOMS: atom_id res chain seq x y z
N MET A 1 40.14 0.03 -19.62
CA MET A 1 39.83 -1.04 -18.66
C MET A 1 39.08 -0.45 -17.46
N PRO A 2 37.73 -0.45 -17.41
CA PRO A 2 37.00 0.11 -16.28
C PRO A 2 36.97 -0.87 -15.09
N ARG A 3 37.33 -0.38 -13.90
CA ARG A 3 37.27 -1.12 -12.63
C ARG A 3 35.82 -1.34 -12.21
N ALA A 4 35.45 -2.59 -11.95
CA ALA A 4 34.18 -2.94 -11.32
C ALA A 4 34.20 -2.50 -9.85
N VAL A 5 33.24 -1.66 -9.46
CA VAL A 5 32.97 -1.33 -8.05
C VAL A 5 32.03 -2.40 -7.52
N GLU A 6 32.57 -3.30 -6.71
CA GLU A 6 31.83 -4.39 -6.08
C GLU A 6 30.99 -3.82 -4.92
N TYR A 7 29.67 -3.71 -5.13
CA TYR A 7 28.73 -3.28 -4.09
C TYR A 7 28.34 -4.47 -3.22
N ARG A 8 28.96 -4.59 -2.06
CA ARG A 8 28.65 -5.62 -1.06
C ARG A 8 27.43 -5.18 -0.25
N VAL A 9 26.31 -5.87 -0.44
CA VAL A 9 25.09 -5.70 0.38
C VAL A 9 25.39 -6.24 1.80
N PRO A 10 25.24 -5.45 2.87
CA PRO A 10 25.37 -5.96 4.22
C PRO A 10 24.18 -6.88 4.55
N THR A 11 24.47 -8.14 4.82
CA THR A 11 23.51 -9.12 5.33
C THR A 11 23.11 -8.73 6.76
N VAL A 12 21.86 -8.31 6.95
CA VAL A 12 21.31 -8.06 8.28
C VAL A 12 20.93 -9.40 8.91
N SER A 13 21.77 -9.88 9.82
CA SER A 13 21.52 -11.07 10.62
C SER A 13 20.46 -10.77 11.69
N HIS A 14 19.19 -11.12 11.44
CA HIS A 14 18.14 -11.07 12.46
C HIS A 14 18.34 -12.21 13.47
N HIS A 15 19.15 -11.97 14.50
CA HIS A 15 19.10 -12.77 15.74
C HIS A 15 17.98 -12.24 16.63
N LEU A 16 16.73 -12.56 16.31
CA LEU A 16 15.65 -12.40 17.28
C LEU A 16 15.78 -13.53 18.31
N ARG A 17 16.37 -13.20 19.45
CA ARG A 17 16.37 -14.05 20.64
C ARG A 17 14.93 -14.16 21.14
N THR A 18 14.32 -15.32 20.90
CA THR A 18 13.07 -15.77 21.50
C THR A 18 13.22 -15.83 23.01
N THR A 19 12.68 -14.86 23.75
CA THR A 19 12.46 -15.04 25.20
C THR A 19 11.30 -14.17 25.69
N MET A 20 10.06 -14.57 25.40
CA MET A 20 8.91 -14.15 26.22
C MET A 20 8.61 -15.25 27.23
N ARG A 21 9.25 -15.15 28.40
CA ARG A 21 8.83 -15.84 29.62
C ARG A 21 7.61 -15.11 30.18
N ILE A 22 6.41 -15.61 29.88
CA ILE A 22 5.19 -15.16 30.55
C ILE A 22 4.99 -16.07 31.77
N LEU A 23 5.28 -15.51 32.93
CA LEU A 23 5.03 -16.10 34.24
C LEU A 23 3.54 -15.98 34.56
N ARG A 24 2.85 -17.12 34.74
CA ARG A 24 1.56 -17.21 35.46
C ARG A 24 1.87 -17.59 36.92
N PRO A 25 1.24 -16.94 37.91
CA PRO A 25 0.20 -17.62 38.71
C PRO A 25 -1.01 -16.68 39.00
N VAL A 26 -2.28 -17.09 38.87
CA VAL A 26 -3.11 -18.02 39.69
C VAL A 26 -3.84 -17.31 40.86
N LEU A 27 -5.15 -17.62 40.99
CA LEU A 27 -6.08 -17.47 42.13
C LEU A 27 -6.60 -16.04 42.44
N THR A 28 -7.88 -15.77 42.74
CA THR A 28 -8.91 -16.58 43.44
C THR A 28 -10.35 -16.08 43.13
N SER A 29 -11.25 -17.04 42.92
CA SER A 29 -12.68 -17.15 43.31
C SER A 29 -13.58 -15.92 43.50
N LEU A 30 -14.76 -15.93 42.86
CA LEU A 30 -16.02 -15.88 43.62
C LEU A 30 -17.19 -16.59 42.91
N LEU A 31 -17.77 -17.49 43.68
CA LEU A 31 -18.90 -18.39 43.47
C LEU A 31 -20.22 -17.62 43.38
N THR A 32 -21.03 -17.83 42.34
CA THR A 32 -22.49 -17.70 42.45
C THR A 32 -23.16 -18.82 41.67
N LEU A 33 -23.81 -19.69 42.44
CA LEU A 33 -24.66 -20.80 42.04
C LEU A 33 -26.01 -20.22 41.56
N VAL A 34 -26.34 -20.37 40.28
CA VAL A 34 -27.74 -20.24 39.81
C VAL A 34 -28.19 -21.60 39.30
N VAL A 35 -29.23 -22.09 39.97
CA VAL A 35 -29.92 -23.35 39.77
C VAL A 35 -30.73 -23.32 38.47
N GLY A 36 -30.53 -24.34 37.63
CA GLY A 36 -31.58 -25.14 37.01
C GLY A 36 -32.47 -24.52 35.92
N MET A 37 -32.12 -24.77 34.65
CA MET A 37 -33.10 -24.84 33.54
C MET A 37 -32.56 -25.80 32.47
N PRO A 38 -33.14 -27.01 32.27
CA PRO A 38 -32.73 -27.89 31.19
C PRO A 38 -33.35 -27.37 29.89
N ALA A 39 -32.68 -26.40 29.26
CA ALA A 39 -32.97 -26.02 27.89
C ALA A 39 -32.36 -27.07 26.96
N LEU A 40 -33.23 -27.66 26.13
CA LEU A 40 -32.94 -28.63 25.07
C LEU A 40 -31.64 -28.29 24.30
N PRO A 41 -30.88 -29.28 23.80
CA PRO A 41 -29.71 -29.01 22.98
C PRO A 41 -30.18 -28.32 21.70
N ALA A 42 -30.12 -26.99 21.69
CA ALA A 42 -30.09 -26.23 20.47
C ALA A 42 -28.83 -26.69 19.75
N TYR A 43 -29.01 -27.51 18.72
CA TYR A 43 -28.00 -27.68 17.68
C TYR A 43 -27.76 -26.29 17.09
N ALA A 44 -26.85 -25.55 17.71
CA ALA A 44 -26.24 -24.39 17.09
C ALA A 44 -25.43 -24.93 15.93
N THR A 45 -26.06 -25.01 14.76
CA THR A 45 -25.35 -25.13 13.51
C THR A 45 -24.39 -23.94 13.47
N PRO A 46 -23.06 -24.15 13.46
CA PRO A 46 -22.14 -23.04 13.32
C PRO A 46 -22.46 -22.38 11.99
N LEU A 47 -23.00 -21.17 12.05
CA LEU A 47 -23.24 -20.34 10.89
C LEU A 47 -21.88 -20.06 10.24
N SER A 48 -21.56 -20.88 9.25
CA SER A 48 -20.33 -20.81 8.46
C SER A 48 -20.43 -19.65 7.47
N HIS A 49 -20.62 -18.42 7.97
CA HIS A 49 -20.82 -17.23 7.14
C HIS A 49 -19.52 -16.55 6.73
N THR A 50 -18.37 -16.94 7.27
CA THR A 50 -17.09 -16.27 6.99
C THR A 50 -16.32 -16.89 5.81
N SER A 51 -16.62 -18.15 5.44
CA SER A 51 -15.89 -18.86 4.36
C SER A 51 -16.50 -18.66 2.96
N GLN A 52 -17.80 -18.39 2.86
CA GLN A 52 -18.48 -18.24 1.56
C GLN A 52 -18.24 -16.86 0.93
N THR A 53 -18.09 -15.82 1.75
CA THR A 53 -17.83 -14.46 1.24
C THR A 53 -16.40 -14.32 0.69
N SER A 54 -15.41 -14.97 1.32
CA SER A 54 -14.01 -14.90 0.87
C SER A 54 -13.77 -15.70 -0.42
N SER A 55 -14.37 -16.89 -0.57
CA SER A 55 -14.30 -17.67 -1.81
C SER A 55 -15.00 -16.94 -2.96
N SER A 56 -16.17 -16.33 -2.72
CA SER A 56 -16.87 -15.54 -3.74
C SER A 56 -16.10 -14.29 -4.16
N GLY A 57 -15.41 -13.62 -3.23
CA GLY A 57 -14.57 -12.46 -3.52
C GLY A 57 -13.37 -12.79 -4.41
N ARG A 58 -12.65 -13.86 -4.07
CA ARG A 58 -11.52 -14.37 -4.86
C ARG A 58 -11.95 -14.73 -6.28
N GLU A 59 -13.07 -15.42 -6.42
CA GLU A 59 -13.62 -15.80 -7.73
C GLU A 59 -14.02 -14.57 -8.57
N ARG A 60 -14.65 -13.56 -7.96
CA ARG A 60 -14.95 -12.30 -8.66
C ARG A 60 -13.69 -11.61 -9.17
N ILE A 61 -12.64 -11.55 -8.35
CA ILE A 61 -11.35 -10.95 -8.73
C ILE A 61 -10.72 -11.74 -9.89
N HIS A 62 -10.71 -13.07 -9.82
CA HIS A 62 -10.17 -13.90 -10.90
C HIS A 62 -10.91 -13.66 -12.23
N ARG A 63 -12.25 -13.61 -12.21
CA ARG A 63 -13.05 -13.29 -13.40
C ARG A 63 -12.74 -11.91 -13.97
N HIS A 64 -12.61 -10.88 -13.13
CA HIS A 64 -12.24 -9.53 -13.60
C HIS A 64 -10.84 -9.49 -14.24
N LEU A 65 -9.87 -10.23 -13.70
CA LEU A 65 -8.54 -10.31 -14.33
C LEU A 65 -8.62 -10.98 -15.70
N GLN A 66 -9.46 -12.01 -15.86
CA GLN A 66 -9.71 -12.60 -17.17
C GLN A 66 -10.34 -11.60 -18.14
N ASP A 67 -11.33 -10.81 -17.69
CA ASP A 67 -11.98 -9.79 -18.52
C ASP A 67 -11.02 -8.67 -18.96
N LEU A 68 -10.07 -8.28 -18.09
CA LEU A 68 -8.98 -7.37 -18.47
C LEU A 68 -8.12 -7.97 -19.59
N THR A 69 -7.82 -9.27 -19.52
CA THR A 69 -7.03 -9.92 -20.60
C THR A 69 -7.83 -10.08 -21.89
N ARG A 70 -9.13 -10.37 -21.81
CA ARG A 70 -10.04 -10.44 -22.98
C ARG A 70 -10.21 -9.08 -23.64
N SER A 71 -10.12 -7.98 -22.89
CA SER A 71 -10.23 -6.61 -23.40
C SER A 71 -8.89 -5.99 -23.87
N GLY A 72 -7.78 -6.74 -23.81
CA GLY A 72 -6.52 -6.36 -24.45
C GLY A 72 -5.29 -6.30 -23.54
N ALA A 73 -5.43 -6.52 -22.23
CA ALA A 73 -4.26 -6.66 -21.37
C ALA A 73 -3.50 -7.96 -21.69
N VAL A 74 -2.19 -7.89 -21.86
CA VAL A 74 -1.33 -9.07 -22.06
C VAL A 74 -1.40 -10.03 -20.86
N GLY A 75 -1.40 -9.46 -19.66
CA GLY A 75 -1.51 -10.20 -18.40
C GLY A 75 -1.86 -9.26 -17.26
N ALA A 76 -2.48 -9.81 -16.23
CA ALA A 76 -2.92 -9.08 -15.05
C ALA A 76 -2.69 -9.93 -13.79
N GLN A 77 -2.36 -9.28 -12.67
CA GLN A 77 -2.15 -9.93 -11.37
C GLN A 77 -2.63 -9.03 -10.24
N VAL A 78 -3.19 -9.64 -9.20
CA VAL A 78 -3.56 -9.02 -7.93
C VAL A 78 -3.06 -9.92 -6.80
N GLN A 79 -2.46 -9.34 -5.79
CA GLN A 79 -2.14 -9.99 -4.52
C GLN A 79 -2.92 -9.30 -3.41
N VAL A 80 -3.57 -10.08 -2.55
CA VAL A 80 -4.33 -9.59 -1.41
C VAL A 80 -3.76 -10.22 -0.15
N THR A 81 -3.49 -9.39 0.85
CA THR A 81 -3.04 -9.79 2.18
C THR A 81 -4.04 -9.26 3.19
N ASP A 82 -4.63 -10.16 3.97
CA ASP A 82 -5.59 -9.86 5.03
C ASP A 82 -5.33 -10.75 6.27
N GLN A 83 -6.20 -10.70 7.28
CA GLN A 83 -6.07 -11.52 8.49
C GLN A 83 -6.09 -13.04 8.23
N ASN A 84 -6.58 -13.47 7.07
CA ASN A 84 -6.68 -14.87 6.67
C ASN A 84 -5.49 -15.31 5.80
N GLY A 85 -4.49 -14.44 5.62
CA GLY A 85 -3.24 -14.73 4.90
C GLY A 85 -3.09 -13.95 3.61
N THR A 86 -2.15 -14.40 2.77
CA THR A 86 -1.87 -13.80 1.46
C THR A 86 -2.27 -14.76 0.35
N TRP A 87 -2.91 -14.24 -0.68
CA TRP A 87 -3.23 -14.99 -1.89
C TRP A 87 -3.04 -14.12 -3.13
N THR A 88 -2.78 -14.78 -4.27
CA THR A 88 -2.52 -14.12 -5.55
C THR A 88 -3.46 -14.68 -6.61
N ALA A 89 -4.05 -13.81 -7.42
CA ALA A 89 -4.77 -14.18 -8.64
C ALA A 89 -4.08 -13.53 -9.86
N ARG A 90 -4.09 -14.25 -10.99
CA ARG A 90 -3.44 -13.83 -12.23
C ARG A 90 -4.21 -14.35 -13.45
N ALA A 91 -4.09 -13.63 -14.57
CA ALA A 91 -4.63 -14.01 -15.86
C ALA A 91 -3.68 -13.58 -16.99
N GLY A 92 -3.75 -14.25 -18.13
CA GLY A 92 -2.93 -13.93 -19.30
C GLY A 92 -1.47 -14.38 -19.16
N THR A 93 -0.60 -13.76 -19.96
CA THR A 93 0.79 -14.20 -20.15
C THR A 93 1.79 -13.11 -19.75
N ALA A 94 3.03 -13.51 -19.53
CA ALA A 94 4.10 -12.60 -19.09
C ALA A 94 4.50 -11.58 -20.17
N ARG A 95 4.26 -11.89 -21.45
CA ARG A 95 4.67 -11.09 -22.61
C ARG A 95 3.70 -11.29 -23.77
N ALA A 96 3.51 -10.25 -24.57
CA ALA A 96 2.70 -10.32 -25.78
C ALA A 96 3.24 -11.39 -26.73
N GLY A 97 2.34 -12.23 -27.28
CA GLY A 97 2.69 -13.35 -28.14
C GLY A 97 3.36 -14.54 -27.43
N GLY A 98 3.64 -14.45 -26.13
CA GLY A 98 4.16 -15.55 -25.33
C GLY A 98 3.04 -16.41 -24.74
N SER A 99 3.38 -17.64 -24.34
CA SER A 99 2.48 -18.58 -23.66
C SER A 99 2.73 -18.71 -22.16
N ALA A 100 3.89 -18.26 -21.68
CA ALA A 100 4.25 -18.34 -20.27
C ALA A 100 3.28 -17.47 -19.44
N PRO A 101 2.66 -18.00 -18.38
CA PRO A 101 1.71 -17.23 -17.58
C PRO A 101 2.40 -16.07 -16.85
N VAL A 102 1.63 -15.10 -16.39
CA VAL A 102 2.15 -14.04 -15.51
C VAL A 102 2.85 -14.70 -14.29
N PRO A 103 4.12 -14.37 -13.99
CA PRO A 103 4.86 -15.00 -12.90
C PRO A 103 4.42 -14.47 -11.54
N GLU A 104 4.25 -15.35 -10.56
CA GLU A 104 3.75 -14.97 -9.21
C GLU A 104 4.67 -13.96 -8.50
N GLY A 105 5.98 -14.13 -8.65
CA GLY A 105 7.02 -13.21 -8.15
C GLY A 105 7.58 -12.27 -9.22
N GLY A 106 6.77 -11.89 -10.21
CA GLY A 106 7.18 -11.00 -11.29
C GLY A 106 7.58 -9.61 -10.84
N ARG A 107 8.53 -8.99 -11.56
CA ARG A 107 8.85 -7.56 -11.41
C ARG A 107 8.24 -6.77 -12.55
N PHE A 108 7.68 -5.61 -12.25
CA PHE A 108 7.14 -4.67 -13.22
C PHE A 108 7.52 -3.23 -12.87
N ARG A 109 7.39 -2.31 -13.82
CA ARG A 109 7.65 -0.88 -13.59
C ARG A 109 6.52 -0.29 -12.75
N ALA A 110 6.84 0.25 -11.57
CA ALA A 110 5.87 0.81 -10.64
C ALA A 110 5.10 2.03 -11.19
N GLY A 111 5.61 2.69 -12.24
CA GLY A 111 4.95 3.84 -12.87
C GLY A 111 4.70 4.97 -11.88
N SER A 112 3.50 5.56 -11.90
CA SER A 112 3.15 6.66 -10.99
C SER A 112 3.16 6.28 -9.50
N ALA A 113 3.16 4.98 -9.14
CA ALA A 113 3.34 4.57 -7.74
C ALA A 113 4.69 5.05 -7.18
N THR A 114 5.71 5.30 -8.02
CA THR A 114 6.98 5.93 -7.61
C THR A 114 6.78 7.26 -6.90
N LYS A 115 5.72 8.02 -7.19
CA LYS A 115 5.45 9.31 -6.54
C LYS A 115 5.28 9.18 -5.03
N MET A 116 4.72 8.07 -4.54
CA MET A 116 4.60 7.83 -3.10
C MET A 116 5.97 7.74 -2.43
N PHE A 117 6.93 7.08 -3.08
CA PHE A 117 8.30 6.98 -2.58
C PHE A 117 8.99 8.35 -2.58
N THR A 118 8.84 9.11 -3.67
CA THR A 118 9.37 10.49 -3.74
C THR A 118 8.74 11.39 -2.67
N ALA A 119 7.42 11.31 -2.48
CA ALA A 119 6.71 12.09 -1.48
C ALA A 119 7.21 11.80 -0.06
N VAL A 120 7.42 10.52 0.29
CA VAL A 120 8.00 10.14 1.59
C VAL A 120 9.36 10.80 1.80
N VAL A 121 10.26 10.75 0.82
CA VAL A 121 11.59 11.39 0.94
C VAL A 121 11.47 12.92 1.09
N VAL A 122 10.59 13.56 0.30
CA VAL A 122 10.36 15.01 0.40
C VAL A 122 9.83 15.39 1.79
N LEU A 123 8.88 14.61 2.33
CA LEU A 123 8.32 14.84 3.67
C LEU A 123 9.34 14.57 4.78
N GLN A 124 10.22 13.57 4.61
CA GLN A 124 11.34 13.34 5.52
C GLN A 124 12.31 14.52 5.54
N LEU A 125 12.68 15.04 4.38
CA LEU A 125 13.53 16.24 4.28
C LEU A 125 12.86 17.47 4.91
N ALA A 126 11.54 17.58 4.81
CA ALA A 126 10.79 18.64 5.48
C ALA A 126 10.81 18.49 7.00
N ALA A 127 10.61 17.27 7.51
CA ALA A 127 10.71 16.97 8.94
C ALA A 127 12.13 17.22 9.50
N GLU A 128 13.17 16.99 8.68
CA GLU A 128 14.57 17.28 9.01
C GLU A 128 14.92 18.78 8.91
N GLY A 129 13.97 19.64 8.51
CA GLY A 129 14.22 21.07 8.30
C GLY A 129 15.11 21.40 7.09
N ARG A 130 15.38 20.41 6.23
CA ARG A 130 16.25 20.54 5.04
C ARG A 130 15.49 21.00 3.81
N LEU A 131 14.17 20.87 3.83
CA LEU A 131 13.25 21.34 2.80
C LEU A 131 12.04 22.02 3.47
N SER A 132 11.45 23.00 2.80
CA SER A 132 10.19 23.64 3.19
C SER A 132 9.23 23.48 2.03
N LEU A 133 8.03 22.96 2.30
CA LEU A 133 7.01 22.69 1.28
C LEU A 133 6.45 23.98 0.67
N ASP A 134 6.49 25.09 1.41
CA ASP A 134 5.99 26.40 1.00
C ASP A 134 7.08 27.30 0.40
N ALA A 135 8.34 26.89 0.49
CA ALA A 135 9.42 27.67 -0.08
C ALA A 135 9.41 27.59 -1.62
N PRO A 136 9.68 28.70 -2.32
CA PRO A 136 9.71 28.71 -3.77
C PRO A 136 10.81 27.77 -4.30
N LEU A 137 10.55 27.10 -5.41
CA LEU A 137 11.44 26.07 -5.96
C LEU A 137 12.86 26.60 -6.26
N ASN A 138 12.98 27.87 -6.62
CA ASN A 138 14.25 28.54 -6.90
C ASN A 138 15.21 28.54 -5.69
N ARG A 139 14.70 28.37 -4.46
CA ARG A 139 15.51 28.18 -3.25
C ARG A 139 16.38 26.93 -3.33
N TYR A 140 15.86 25.86 -3.95
CA TYR A 140 16.53 24.56 -4.02
C TYR A 140 17.12 24.27 -5.41
N LEU A 141 16.52 24.84 -6.47
CA LEU A 141 16.94 24.68 -7.85
C LEU A 141 17.14 26.05 -8.51
N PRO A 142 18.30 26.70 -8.30
CA PRO A 142 18.66 27.93 -9.00
C PRO A 142 18.52 27.82 -10.53
N SER A 143 18.11 28.94 -11.15
CA SER A 143 17.63 29.06 -12.53
C SER A 143 18.69 29.01 -13.62
N ASP A 144 19.96 28.88 -13.24
CA ASP A 144 21.10 28.68 -14.14
C ASP A 144 21.21 27.23 -14.64
N ARG A 145 20.41 26.31 -14.08
CA ARG A 145 20.42 24.90 -14.48
C ARG A 145 19.53 24.61 -15.69
N PRO A 146 19.97 23.80 -16.67
CA PRO A 146 19.11 23.34 -17.77
C PRO A 146 17.85 22.65 -17.25
N GLY A 147 16.66 23.07 -17.70
CA GLY A 147 15.36 22.54 -17.27
C GLY A 147 14.67 23.31 -16.14
N SER A 148 15.32 24.33 -15.58
CA SER A 148 14.80 25.17 -14.49
C SER A 148 13.83 26.29 -14.94
N ARG A 149 13.19 26.16 -16.10
CA ARG A 149 12.05 27.03 -16.45
C ARG A 149 10.91 26.71 -15.49
N ALA A 150 10.94 27.34 -14.33
CA ALA A 150 9.77 27.50 -13.50
C ALA A 150 8.70 28.11 -14.42
N HIS A 151 7.61 27.39 -14.65
CA HIS A 151 6.38 28.07 -15.00
C HIS A 151 6.17 29.07 -13.87
N HIS A 152 6.41 30.35 -14.15
CA HIS A 152 5.94 31.43 -13.31
C HIS A 152 4.44 31.19 -13.24
N GLY A 153 3.97 30.63 -12.12
CA GLY A 153 2.56 30.68 -11.79
C GLY A 153 2.24 32.16 -11.75
N THR A 154 1.62 32.66 -12.81
CA THR A 154 0.99 33.97 -12.80
C THR A 154 0.08 33.98 -11.59
N ASP A 155 0.32 34.94 -10.71
CA ASP A 155 -0.26 35.02 -9.39
C ASP A 155 -1.79 34.84 -9.42
N ALA A 156 -2.26 33.65 -9.02
CA ALA A 156 -3.66 33.46 -8.66
C ALA A 156 -4.04 34.29 -7.41
N SER A 157 -3.06 34.93 -6.75
CA SER A 157 -3.26 35.89 -5.67
C SER A 157 -3.70 37.27 -6.16
N ALA A 158 -3.46 37.64 -7.43
CA ALA A 158 -3.88 38.93 -7.98
C ALA A 158 -5.39 38.98 -8.34
N ALA A 159 -6.06 37.84 -8.43
CA ALA A 159 -7.44 37.76 -8.92
C ALA A 159 -8.54 37.96 -7.83
N HIS A 160 -8.17 38.24 -6.57
CA HIS A 160 -9.16 38.39 -5.47
C HIS A 160 -9.28 39.80 -4.86
N GLN A 161 -8.61 40.80 -5.42
CA GLN A 161 -8.87 42.20 -5.03
C GLN A 161 -10.05 42.75 -5.82
N ARG A 162 -11.24 42.62 -5.23
CA ARG A 162 -12.47 43.25 -5.71
C ARG A 162 -12.27 44.78 -5.72
N PRO A 163 -12.49 45.49 -6.84
CA PRO A 163 -12.30 46.94 -6.87
C PRO A 163 -13.27 47.65 -5.90
N PRO A 164 -12.86 48.77 -5.26
CA PRO A 164 -13.73 49.51 -4.36
C PRO A 164 -14.95 50.03 -5.12
N ARG A 165 -16.15 49.84 -4.54
CA ARG A 165 -17.39 50.36 -5.12
C ARG A 165 -17.34 51.89 -5.12
N PRO A 166 -17.75 52.56 -6.21
CA PRO A 166 -17.88 54.01 -6.20
C PRO A 166 -18.91 54.42 -5.14
N ARG A 167 -18.54 55.41 -4.32
CA ARG A 167 -19.48 56.08 -3.42
C ARG A 167 -20.35 56.99 -4.29
N ALA A 168 -21.66 56.81 -4.18
CA ALA A 168 -22.65 57.81 -4.62
C ALA A 168 -22.64 59.00 -3.66
#